data_AF-A0A840IW05-F1
#
_entry.id   AF-A0A840IW05-F1
#
_cell.length_a   1.000
_cell.length_b   1.000
_cell.length_c   1.000
_cell.angle_alpha   90.00
_cell.angle_beta   90.00
_cell.angle_gamma   90.00
#
_symmetry.space_group_name_H-M   'P 1'
#
loop_
_entity.id
_entity.type
_entity.pdbx_description
1 polymer ?
#
loop_
_entity_poly.entity_id
_entity_poly.type
_entity_poly.pdbx_seq_one_letter_code
_entity_poly.pdbx_strand_id
1 'polypeptide(L)'
;MFLGSEGILGVITEAWMRLRTRPSFRGGATVTFADYAEGVAATRALAQSGLSPSNCRLLDPAEAFLNAGVPTSGGVLLLGFESADHPVDAALARALELCADHGGVPSKRSDGTPGGGTKPGRTDTAADWRSSFLRMPYQRDVLAARSMIVETFDTAYT
;
A
#
# COMPACT_ATOMS: atom_id res chain seq x y z
N MET A 1 -22.36 -20.10 0.29
CA MET A 1 -23.68 -19.61 0.73
C MET A 1 -23.59 -18.60 1.88
N PHE A 2 -22.77 -18.83 2.91
CA PHE A 2 -22.69 -17.92 4.07
C PHE A 2 -21.79 -16.67 3.90
N LEU A 3 -20.83 -16.70 2.98
CA LEU A 3 -19.95 -15.54 2.71
C LEU A 3 -20.77 -14.39 2.13
N GLY A 4 -20.67 -13.21 2.75
CA GLY A 4 -21.45 -12.02 2.34
C GLY A 4 -22.91 -12.03 2.80
N SER A 5 -23.30 -12.91 3.73
CA SER A 5 -24.70 -12.99 4.20
C SER A 5 -25.10 -11.92 5.21
N GLU A 6 -24.15 -11.15 5.74
CA GLU A 6 -24.41 -10.04 6.68
C GLU A 6 -25.32 -10.43 7.88
N GLY A 7 -25.25 -11.70 8.32
CA GLY A 7 -25.98 -12.20 9.48
C GLY A 7 -27.41 -12.68 9.22
N ILE A 8 -27.93 -12.58 7.99
CA ILE A 8 -29.31 -13.00 7.69
C ILE A 8 -29.50 -14.53 7.67
N LEU A 9 -28.39 -15.27 7.57
CA LEU A 9 -28.38 -16.73 7.46
C LEU A 9 -27.96 -17.45 8.75
N GLY A 10 -27.65 -16.72 9.83
CA GLY A 10 -27.25 -17.28 11.12
C GLY A 10 -25.88 -16.80 11.62
N VAL A 11 -25.31 -17.53 12.59
CA VAL A 11 -24.04 -17.19 13.28
C VAL A 11 -22.96 -18.22 12.92
N ILE A 12 -21.81 -17.74 12.43
CA ILE A 12 -20.62 -18.58 12.21
C ILE A 12 -19.87 -18.71 13.54
N THR A 13 -19.82 -19.91 14.11
CA THR A 13 -19.11 -20.18 15.38
C THR A 13 -17.67 -20.64 15.19
N GLU A 14 -17.38 -21.33 14.09
CA GLU A 14 -16.07 -21.91 13.78
C GLU A 14 -15.78 -21.80 12.28
N ALA A 15 -14.49 -21.68 11.93
CA ALA A 15 -14.03 -21.67 10.55
C ALA A 15 -12.60 -22.18 10.43
N TRP A 16 -12.32 -22.95 9.38
CA TRP A 16 -10.97 -23.40 9.03
C TRP A 16 -10.39 -22.50 7.95
N MET A 17 -9.24 -21.87 8.23
CA MET A 17 -8.56 -20.94 7.33
C MET A 17 -7.28 -21.55 6.77
N ARG A 18 -6.97 -21.22 5.52
CA ARG A 18 -5.68 -21.59 4.91
C ARG A 18 -4.57 -20.74 5.47
N LEU A 19 -3.56 -21.37 6.10
CA LEU A 19 -2.37 -20.69 6.61
C LEU A 19 -1.26 -20.63 5.55
N ARG A 20 -0.32 -19.70 5.75
CA ARG A 20 0.89 -19.53 4.94
C ARG A 20 2.11 -19.46 5.85
N THR A 21 3.23 -19.99 5.38
CA THR A 21 4.53 -19.81 6.06
C THR A 21 4.83 -18.33 6.19
N ARG A 22 5.36 -17.93 7.35
CA ARG A 22 5.73 -16.54 7.61
C ARG A 22 6.79 -16.07 6.60
N PRO A 23 6.58 -14.95 5.89
CA PRO A 23 7.58 -14.40 4.98
C PRO A 23 8.87 -14.04 5.71
N SER A 24 10.00 -14.51 5.18
CA SER A 24 11.37 -14.22 5.62
C SER A 24 12.06 -13.20 4.71
N PHE A 25 11.62 -13.09 3.46
CA PHE A 25 12.09 -12.11 2.47
C PHE A 25 11.04 -11.02 2.30
N ARG A 26 11.49 -9.76 2.36
CA ARG A 26 10.63 -8.58 2.18
C ARG A 26 11.39 -7.52 1.42
N GLY A 27 10.69 -6.82 0.55
CA GLY A 27 11.22 -5.69 -0.19
C GLY A 27 10.09 -4.72 -0.50
N GLY A 28 10.37 -3.43 -0.44
CA GLY A 28 9.38 -2.41 -0.76
C GLY A 28 10.02 -1.18 -1.37
N ALA A 29 9.20 -0.40 -2.05
CA ALA A 29 9.60 0.87 -2.59
C ALA A 29 8.40 1.83 -2.59
N THR A 30 8.71 3.12 -2.58
CA THR A 30 7.74 4.18 -2.85
C THR A 30 8.12 4.83 -4.15
N VAL A 31 7.16 5.07 -5.04
CA VAL A 31 7.37 5.70 -6.34
C VAL A 31 6.49 6.93 -6.46
N THR A 32 7.08 8.06 -6.81
CA THR A 32 6.33 9.32 -7.04
C THR A 32 6.14 9.53 -8.54
N PHE A 33 4.99 10.10 -8.91
CA PHE A 33 4.67 10.44 -10.30
C PHE A 33 4.46 11.94 -10.44
N ALA A 34 4.78 12.48 -11.62
CA ALA A 34 4.51 13.88 -11.95
C ALA A 34 3.04 14.09 -12.34
N ASP A 35 2.44 13.09 -12.99
CA ASP A 35 1.03 13.05 -13.38
C ASP A 35 0.30 11.83 -12.79
N TYR A 36 -0.96 12.00 -12.39
CA TYR A 36 -1.72 10.92 -11.75
C TYR A 36 -2.14 9.82 -12.74
N ALA A 37 -2.42 10.16 -14.00
CA ALA A 37 -2.75 9.17 -15.01
C ALA A 37 -1.56 8.26 -15.33
N GLU A 38 -0.33 8.78 -15.26
CA GLU A 38 0.89 7.98 -15.33
C GLU A 38 0.99 6.96 -14.18
N GLY A 39 0.69 7.38 -12.95
CA GLY A 39 0.62 6.49 -11.78
C GLY A 39 -0.44 5.39 -11.93
N VAL A 40 -1.61 5.73 -12.48
CA VAL A 40 -2.67 4.76 -12.78
C VAL A 40 -2.22 3.77 -13.86
N ALA A 41 -1.57 4.25 -14.93
CA ALA A 41 -1.04 3.41 -15.99
C ALA A 41 0.03 2.42 -15.47
N ALA A 42 0.95 2.90 -14.63
CA ALA A 42 1.94 2.07 -13.95
C ALA A 42 1.29 0.99 -13.08
N THR A 43 0.28 1.36 -12.28
CA THR A 43 -0.47 0.44 -11.43
C THR A 43 -1.18 -0.64 -12.26
N ARG A 44 -1.75 -0.26 -13.40
CA ARG A 44 -2.36 -1.20 -14.36
C ARG A 44 -1.33 -2.17 -14.94
N ALA A 45 -0.17 -1.66 -15.39
CA ALA A 45 0.90 -2.49 -15.93
C ALA A 45 1.41 -3.50 -14.89
N LEU A 46 1.59 -3.07 -13.64
CA LEU A 46 1.96 -3.94 -12.52
C LEU A 46 0.93 -5.02 -12.25
N ALA A 47 -0.36 -4.66 -12.17
CA ALA A 47 -1.44 -5.62 -11.96
C ALA A 47 -1.49 -6.70 -13.06
N GLN A 48 -1.10 -6.33 -14.29
CA GLN A 48 -1.11 -7.22 -15.46
C GLN A 48 0.22 -7.94 -15.71
N SER A 49 1.27 -7.62 -14.94
CA SER A 49 2.63 -8.16 -15.14
C SER A 49 2.83 -9.60 -14.65
N GLY A 50 1.90 -10.11 -13.83
CA GLY A 50 2.06 -11.40 -13.14
C GLY A 50 3.01 -11.36 -11.93
N LEU A 51 3.67 -10.23 -11.63
CA LEU A 51 4.60 -10.09 -10.50
C LEU A 51 3.93 -10.29 -9.12
N SER A 52 2.62 -10.08 -9.03
CA SER A 52 1.81 -10.33 -7.83
C SER A 52 2.38 -9.68 -6.54
N PRO A 53 2.60 -8.35 -6.53
CA PRO A 53 3.08 -7.66 -5.33
C PRO A 53 2.13 -7.88 -4.14
N SER A 54 2.67 -8.00 -2.94
CA SER A 54 1.89 -8.11 -1.70
C SER A 54 1.21 -6.79 -1.32
N ASN A 55 1.74 -5.66 -1.81
CA ASN A 55 1.11 -4.35 -1.72
C ASN A 55 1.35 -3.57 -3.02
N CYS A 56 0.29 -2.97 -3.56
CA CYS A 56 0.33 -2.09 -4.72
C CYS A 56 -0.77 -1.04 -4.55
N ARG A 57 -0.46 0.06 -3.86
CA ARG A 57 -1.43 1.11 -3.54
C ARG A 57 -0.98 2.45 -4.07
N LEU A 58 -1.71 2.97 -5.05
CA LEU A 58 -1.55 4.34 -5.53
C LEU A 58 -2.37 5.29 -4.65
N LEU A 59 -1.69 6.27 -4.07
CA LEU A 59 -2.30 7.38 -3.35
C LEU A 59 -2.39 8.57 -4.32
N ASP A 60 -3.55 9.22 -4.35
CA ASP A 60 -3.67 10.49 -5.05
C ASP A 60 -2.86 11.61 -4.34
N PRO A 61 -2.69 12.79 -4.96
CA PRO A 61 -1.96 13.89 -4.34
C PRO A 61 -2.50 14.33 -2.96
N ALA A 62 -3.82 14.32 -2.77
CA ALA A 62 -4.45 14.75 -1.53
C ALA A 62 -4.22 13.72 -0.42
N GLU A 63 -4.41 12.44 -0.71
CA GLU A 63 -4.13 11.33 0.19
C GLU A 63 -2.64 11.25 0.54
N ALA A 64 -1.75 11.43 -0.44
CA ALA A 64 -0.31 11.43 -0.22
C ALA A 64 0.12 12.55 0.72
N PHE A 65 -0.46 13.74 0.55
CA PHE A 65 -0.21 14.86 1.46
C PHE A 65 -0.76 14.60 2.86
N LEU A 66 -2.03 14.21 2.97
CA LEU A 66 -2.71 14.02 4.26
C LEU A 66 -2.14 12.85 5.08
N ASN A 67 -1.82 11.73 4.41
CA ASN A 67 -1.47 10.49 5.09
C ASN A 67 0.03 10.21 5.16
N ALA A 68 0.80 10.75 4.20
CA ALA A 68 2.23 10.47 4.10
C ALA A 68 3.09 11.74 4.18
N GLY A 69 2.48 12.93 4.23
CA GLY A 69 3.20 14.20 4.27
C GLY A 69 4.03 14.47 3.02
N VAL A 70 3.74 13.78 1.90
CA VAL A 70 4.53 13.89 0.67
C VAL A 70 3.82 14.84 -0.29
N PRO A 71 4.39 16.04 -0.55
CA PRO A 71 3.89 16.89 -1.60
C PRO A 71 4.26 16.29 -2.96
N THR A 72 3.26 15.99 -3.77
CA THR A 72 3.40 15.44 -5.12
C THR A 72 2.29 15.97 -6.01
N SER A 73 2.56 16.11 -7.31
CA SER A 73 1.54 16.49 -8.30
C SER A 73 0.80 15.28 -8.87
N GLY A 74 1.47 14.12 -8.99
CA GLY A 74 0.90 12.92 -9.62
C GLY A 74 0.63 11.76 -8.66
N GLY A 75 0.79 11.96 -7.36
CA GLY A 75 0.53 10.91 -6.36
C GLY A 75 1.75 10.06 -6.02
N VAL A 76 1.52 9.03 -5.20
CA VAL A 76 2.55 8.15 -4.64
C VAL A 76 2.09 6.70 -4.69
N LEU A 77 2.86 5.83 -5.35
CA LEU A 77 2.63 4.39 -5.35
C LEU A 77 3.48 3.71 -4.28
N LEU A 78 2.82 2.97 -3.40
CA LEU A 78 3.44 2.09 -2.41
C LEU A 78 3.51 0.67 -2.96
N LEU A 79 4.72 0.13 -3.06
CA LEU A 79 5.00 -1.24 -3.51
C LEU A 79 5.59 -2.09 -2.41
N GLY A 80 5.09 -3.31 -2.28
CA GLY A 80 5.61 -4.32 -1.36
C GLY A 80 5.64 -5.70 -2.00
N PHE A 81 6.70 -6.44 -1.72
CA PHE A 81 6.87 -7.85 -2.05
C PHE A 81 7.27 -8.60 -0.79
N GLU A 82 6.68 -9.78 -0.60
CA GLU A 82 6.99 -10.67 0.52
C GLU A 82 7.05 -12.12 0.02
N SER A 83 8.00 -12.89 0.52
CA SER A 83 8.13 -14.33 0.23
C SER A 83 8.67 -15.07 1.45
N ALA A 84 8.21 -16.31 1.63
CA ALA A 84 8.71 -17.21 2.68
C ALA A 84 9.84 -18.13 2.20
N ASP A 85 10.17 -18.09 0.91
CA ASP A 85 10.95 -19.12 0.24
C ASP A 85 12.19 -18.55 -0.49
N HIS A 86 12.04 -17.43 -1.19
CA HIS A 86 13.10 -16.85 -2.02
C HIS A 86 13.18 -15.32 -1.94
N PRO A 87 14.35 -14.71 -2.25
CA PRO A 87 14.51 -13.25 -2.32
C PRO A 87 13.55 -12.59 -3.31
N VAL A 88 13.10 -11.39 -2.98
CA VAL A 88 12.11 -10.64 -3.78
C VAL A 88 12.72 -9.48 -4.58
N ASP A 89 14.04 -9.28 -4.48
CA ASP A 89 14.75 -8.16 -5.10
C ASP A 89 14.57 -8.08 -6.61
N ALA A 90 14.62 -9.22 -7.31
CA ALA A 90 14.44 -9.27 -8.75
C ALA A 90 13.02 -8.87 -9.18
N ALA A 91 12.00 -9.34 -8.45
CA ALA A 91 10.61 -8.97 -8.69
C ALA A 91 10.36 -7.48 -8.41
N LEU A 92 10.95 -6.96 -7.32
CA LEU A 92 10.90 -5.53 -6.99
C LEU A 92 11.62 -4.68 -8.04
N ALA A 93 12.80 -5.08 -8.49
CA ALA A 93 13.53 -4.37 -9.54
C ALA A 93 12.72 -4.31 -10.83
N ARG A 94 12.11 -5.43 -11.24
CA ARG A 94 11.24 -5.47 -12.42
C ARG A 94 10.00 -4.59 -12.26
N ALA A 95 9.41 -4.54 -11.07
CA ALA A 95 8.29 -3.64 -10.77
C ALA A 95 8.70 -2.16 -10.88
N LEU A 96 9.90 -1.81 -10.44
CA LEU A 96 10.43 -0.44 -10.55
C LEU A 96 10.73 -0.04 -12.00
N GLU A 97 11.22 -0.97 -12.82
CA GLU A 97 11.36 -0.76 -14.27
C GLU A 97 10.01 -0.43 -14.92
N LEU A 98 8.96 -1.21 -14.61
CA LEU A 98 7.61 -0.93 -15.10
C LEU A 98 7.09 0.43 -14.64
N CYS A 99 7.40 0.85 -13.41
CA CYS A 99 7.04 2.19 -12.96
C CYS A 99 7.79 3.27 -13.74
N ALA A 100 9.08 3.06 -14.01
CA ALA A 100 9.92 3.99 -14.77
C ALA A 100 9.47 4.14 -16.23
N ASP A 101 8.97 3.06 -16.85
CA ASP A 101 8.35 3.09 -18.19
C ASP A 101 7.15 4.07 -18.26
N HIS A 102 6.56 4.39 -17.11
CA HIS A 102 5.46 5.34 -16.94
C HIS A 102 5.90 6.60 -16.15
N GLY A 103 7.18 6.98 -16.19
CA GLY A 103 7.65 8.23 -15.58
C GLY A 103 7.77 8.22 -14.05
N GLY A 104 7.57 7.05 -13.42
CA GLY A 104 7.68 6.90 -11.98
C GLY A 104 9.13 7.03 -11.48
N VAL A 105 9.32 7.83 -10.44
CA VAL A 105 10.63 8.03 -9.79
C VAL A 105 10.64 7.33 -8.43
N PRO A 106 11.45 6.26 -8.24
CA PRO A 106 11.54 5.59 -6.96
C PRO A 106 12.25 6.48 -5.91
N SER A 107 11.69 6.51 -4.70
CA SER A 107 12.37 7.09 -3.55
C SER A 107 13.61 6.24 -3.18
N LYS A 108 14.67 6.88 -2.70
CA LYS A 108 15.90 6.17 -2.32
C LYS A 108 15.59 5.16 -1.20
N ARG A 109 15.73 3.85 -1.51
CA ARG A 109 15.55 2.70 -0.61
C ARG A 109 15.87 3.04 0.85
N SER A 110 14.92 2.75 1.74
CA SER A 110 15.23 2.33 3.10
C SER A 110 15.66 0.86 3.00
N ASP A 111 16.96 0.60 3.04
CA ASP A 111 17.47 -0.78 3.12
C ASP A 111 17.02 -1.36 4.47
N GLY A 112 15.88 -2.04 4.48
CA GLY A 112 15.40 -2.84 5.60
C GLY A 112 16.27 -4.08 5.73
N THR A 113 17.38 -3.99 6.45
CA THR A 113 18.16 -5.17 6.85
C THR A 113 17.30 -6.05 7.76
N PRO A 114 17.21 -7.38 7.56
CA PRO A 114 16.53 -8.26 8.49
C PRO A 114 17.32 -8.32 9.81
N GLY A 115 16.83 -7.65 10.86
CA GLY A 115 17.32 -7.81 12.23
C GLY A 115 18.09 -6.64 12.87
N GLY A 116 18.23 -5.49 12.19
CA GLY A 116 18.84 -4.29 12.76
C GLY A 116 17.78 -3.23 13.09
N GLY A 117 17.71 -2.79 14.35
CA GLY A 117 16.79 -1.73 14.78
C GLY A 117 16.89 -0.48 13.89
N THR A 118 15.73 0.00 13.44
CA THR A 118 15.58 1.22 12.65
C THR A 118 16.18 2.41 13.42
N LYS A 119 17.27 3.01 12.91
CA LYS A 119 17.75 4.29 13.45
C LYS A 119 16.70 5.38 13.19
N PRO A 120 16.38 6.23 14.18
CA PRO A 120 15.39 7.29 14.03
C PRO A 120 16.00 8.42 13.18
N GLY A 121 15.42 8.71 12.01
CA GLY A 121 15.81 9.89 11.24
C GLY A 121 15.64 9.85 9.72
N ARG A 122 15.11 8.76 9.12
CA ARG A 122 14.83 8.72 7.68
C ARG A 122 13.37 8.36 7.44
N THR A 123 12.63 9.31 6.88
CA THR A 123 11.20 9.26 6.54
C THR A 123 10.93 8.07 5.63
N ASP A 124 10.33 7.02 6.18
CA ASP A 124 9.87 5.86 5.43
C ASP A 124 8.40 6.11 5.10
N THR A 125 8.15 6.68 3.92
CA THR A 125 6.81 7.02 3.43
C THR A 125 5.83 5.85 3.55
N ALA A 126 6.30 4.61 3.38
CA ALA A 126 5.47 3.42 3.54
C ALA A 126 5.12 3.16 5.01
N ALA A 127 6.05 3.37 5.94
CA ALA A 127 5.80 3.28 7.37
C ALA A 127 4.89 4.41 7.87
N ASP A 128 5.10 5.64 7.39
CA ASP A 128 4.30 6.81 7.73
C ASP A 128 2.86 6.61 7.24
N TRP A 129 2.67 6.19 5.99
CA TRP A 129 1.35 5.82 5.47
C TRP A 129 0.69 4.71 6.30
N ARG A 130 1.42 3.65 6.64
CA ARG A 130 0.88 2.54 7.44
C ARG A 130 0.42 3.01 8.82
N SER A 131 1.19 3.91 9.44
CA SER A 131 0.85 4.51 10.73
C SER A 131 -0.37 5.43 10.63
N SER A 132 -0.48 6.22 9.54
CA SER A 132 -1.63 7.08 9.28
C SER A 132 -2.89 6.25 9.07
N PHE A 133 -2.80 5.16 8.30
CA PHE A 133 -3.92 4.25 8.05
C PHE A 133 -4.51 3.69 9.35
N LEU A 134 -3.66 3.26 10.29
CA LEU A 134 -4.11 2.78 11.61
C LEU A 134 -4.75 3.90 12.46
N ARG A 135 -4.35 5.14 12.25
CA ARG A 135 -4.83 6.31 13.01
C ARG A 135 -6.06 6.99 12.40
N MET A 136 -6.38 6.72 11.14
CA MET A 136 -7.43 7.38 10.39
C MET A 136 -8.81 7.35 11.10
N PRO A 137 -9.25 6.23 11.73
CA PRO A 137 -10.52 6.22 12.46
C PRO A 137 -10.56 7.20 13.64
N TYR A 138 -9.45 7.37 14.35
CA TYR A 138 -9.36 8.33 15.46
C TYR A 138 -9.34 9.78 14.98
N GLN A 139 -8.78 10.04 13.79
CA GLN A 139 -8.84 11.38 13.19
C GLN A 139 -10.28 11.75 12.85
N ARG A 140 -11.10 10.79 12.40
CA ARG A 140 -12.53 11.02 12.13
C ARG A 140 -13.27 11.53 13.37
N ASP A 141 -12.99 10.98 14.55
CA ASP A 141 -13.61 11.44 15.80
C ASP A 141 -13.23 12.90 16.14
N VAL A 142 -11.96 13.26 15.90
CA VAL A 142 -11.48 14.65 16.08
C VAL A 142 -12.14 15.61 15.09
N LEU A 143 -12.34 15.17 13.84
CA LEU A 143 -13.01 15.98 12.81
C LEU A 143 -14.50 16.15 13.13
N ALA A 144 -15.17 15.11 13.62
CA ALA A 144 -16.55 15.18 14.07
C ALA A 144 -16.74 16.18 15.22
N ALA A 145 -15.82 16.20 16.20
CA ALA A 145 -15.82 17.19 17.28
C ALA A 145 -15.65 18.64 16.77
N ARG A 146 -15.23 18.82 15.52
CA ARG A 146 -15.08 20.12 14.84
C ARG A 146 -16.14 20.35 13.76
N SER A 147 -17.30 19.69 13.87
CA SER A 147 -18.44 19.81 12.95
C SER A 147 -18.13 19.43 11.50
N MET A 148 -17.16 18.53 11.28
CA MET A 148 -16.87 17.95 9.96
C MET A 148 -17.35 16.50 9.91
N ILE A 149 -17.93 16.10 8.79
CA ILE A 149 -18.33 14.72 8.50
C ILE A 149 -17.40 14.19 7.41
N VAL A 150 -16.75 13.06 7.68
CA VAL A 150 -15.86 12.38 6.73
C VAL A 150 -16.20 10.90 6.75
N GLU A 151 -16.38 10.32 5.57
CA GLU A 151 -16.62 8.89 5.38
C GLU A 151 -15.91 8.39 4.13
N THR A 152 -15.60 7.10 4.11
CA THR A 152 -15.01 6.41 2.95
C THR A 152 -16.04 5.50 2.30
N PHE A 153 -16.05 5.47 0.98
CA PHE A 153 -16.77 4.47 0.19
C PHE A 153 -15.81 3.89 -0.84
N ASP A 154 -16.03 2.63 -1.20
CA ASP A 154 -15.18 1.89 -2.12
C ASP A 154 -15.99 1.40 -3.32
N THR A 155 -15.30 1.23 -4.45
CA THR A 155 -15.86 0.63 -5.67
C THR A 155 -14.80 -0.20 -6.38
N ALA A 156 -15.25 -1.07 -7.28
CA ALA A 156 -14.38 -1.84 -8.16
C ALA A 156 -14.81 -1.63 -9.61
N TYR A 157 -13.83 -1.45 -10.49
CA TYR A 157 -14.03 -1.37 -11.94
C TYR A 157 -13.21 -2.47 -12.62
N THR A 158 -13.76 -3.05 -13.67
CA THR A 158 -13.12 -4.11 -14.49
C THR A 158 -12.75 -3.58 -15.86
#